data_AF-A0A0K2Y3R3-F1
#
_entry.id   AF-A0A0K2Y3R3-F1
#
_cell.length_a   1.000
_cell.length_b   1.000
_cell.length_c   1.000
_cell.angle_alpha   90.00
_cell.angle_beta   90.00
_cell.angle_gamma   90.00
#
_symmetry.space_group_name_H-M   'P 1'
#
loop_
_entity.id
_entity.type
_entity.pdbx_description
1 polymer ?
#
loop_
_entity_poly.entity_id
_entity_poly.type
_entity_poly.pdbx_seq_one_letter_code
_entity_poly.pdbx_strand_id
1 'polypeptide(L)'
;MPRLFDLISMEDDKANQNTPQSIEIDEKTTVKHVEGSSDSKAQDFGYDSWIDYYRKHMKIPCCYLDCHNDAEFGAHVKIKGYGERWWIVPVCPRHNPPTNESFKVKANTIAVRHPKKQN
;
A
#
# COMPACT_ATOMS: atom_id res chain seq x y z
N MET A 1 23.50 22.99 -36.88
CA MET A 1 24.28 22.92 -35.63
C MET A 1 23.30 22.64 -34.49
N PRO A 2 22.96 21.39 -34.16
CA PRO A 2 22.35 21.14 -32.85
C PRO A 2 23.44 21.31 -31.79
N ARG A 3 23.13 21.85 -30.60
CA ARG A 3 23.60 21.43 -29.25
C ARG A 3 23.25 22.48 -28.19
N LEU A 4 22.47 22.07 -27.19
CA LEU A 4 22.74 22.31 -25.76
C LEU A 4 21.84 21.42 -24.85
N PHE A 5 21.36 20.28 -25.33
CA PHE A 5 20.59 19.32 -24.51
C PHE A 5 21.27 17.96 -24.38
N ASP A 6 22.48 17.83 -24.91
CA ASP A 6 23.28 16.63 -24.78
C ASP A 6 24.44 16.95 -23.83
N LEU A 7 24.56 16.19 -22.75
CA LEU A 7 25.66 16.15 -21.74
C LEU A 7 25.38 16.86 -20.40
N ILE A 8 24.52 16.26 -19.57
CA ILE A 8 24.89 16.01 -18.17
C ILE A 8 24.49 14.57 -17.84
N SER A 9 25.45 13.67 -18.07
CA SER A 9 25.48 12.34 -17.47
C SER A 9 26.01 12.45 -16.05
N MET A 10 25.27 11.86 -15.10
CA MET A 10 25.73 11.03 -13.98
C MET A 10 26.84 11.57 -13.05
N GLU A 11 26.51 11.71 -11.76
CA GLU A 11 27.23 11.21 -10.55
C GLU A 11 26.84 12.10 -9.33
N ASP A 12 25.91 11.68 -8.48
CA ASP A 12 26.06 10.82 -7.28
C ASP A 12 26.39 11.63 -6.02
N ASP A 13 25.37 11.87 -5.19
CA ASP A 13 25.54 12.16 -3.76
C ASP A 13 24.35 11.57 -2.97
N LYS A 14 24.46 10.25 -2.73
CA LYS A 14 23.98 9.50 -1.56
C LYS A 14 22.56 9.81 -1.04
N ALA A 15 21.55 9.33 -1.75
CA ALA A 15 20.29 8.94 -1.12
C ALA A 15 20.24 7.40 -0.98
N ASN A 16 20.34 6.96 0.28
CA ASN A 16 20.27 5.58 0.78
C ASN A 16 19.32 4.64 0.00
N GLN A 17 19.86 3.53 -0.52
CA GLN A 17 19.23 2.54 -1.42
C GLN A 17 18.09 1.68 -0.80
N ASN A 18 17.35 2.15 0.20
CA ASN A 18 16.32 1.34 0.88
C ASN A 18 15.01 2.08 1.18
N THR A 19 14.70 3.13 0.44
CA THR A 19 13.41 3.82 0.56
C THR A 19 12.84 4.03 -0.84
N PRO A 20 11.66 3.46 -1.18
CA PRO A 20 10.99 3.89 -2.39
C PRO A 20 10.67 5.36 -2.22
N GLN A 21 11.25 6.20 -3.08
CA GLN A 21 10.81 7.58 -3.21
C GLN A 21 9.36 7.53 -3.73
N SER A 22 8.39 7.76 -2.86
CA SER A 22 7.02 7.99 -3.27
C SER A 22 6.90 9.44 -3.75
N ILE A 23 6.72 9.62 -5.04
CA ILE A 23 6.31 10.92 -5.59
C ILE A 23 4.79 11.03 -5.48
N GLU A 24 4.31 12.19 -5.02
CA GLU A 24 2.91 12.55 -5.13
C GLU A 24 2.67 13.02 -6.56
N ILE A 25 1.94 12.21 -7.34
CA ILE A 25 1.47 12.58 -8.67
C ILE A 25 0.13 13.30 -8.51
N ASP A 26 0.00 14.46 -9.14
CA ASP A 26 -1.20 15.29 -9.08
C ASP A 26 -2.13 15.04 -10.28
N GLU A 27 -3.29 15.68 -10.24
CA GLU A 27 -4.31 15.66 -11.28
C GLU A 27 -3.87 16.15 -12.67
N LYS A 28 -2.67 16.75 -12.79
CA LYS A 28 -2.10 17.20 -14.07
C LYS A 28 -1.13 16.16 -14.66
N THR A 29 -0.81 15.11 -13.91
CA THR A 29 0.12 14.08 -14.33
C THR A 29 -0.57 13.06 -15.24
N THR A 30 -0.12 12.97 -16.50
CA THR A 30 -0.62 11.96 -17.45
C THR A 30 0.32 10.76 -17.49
N VAL A 31 -0.24 9.56 -17.29
CA VAL A 31 0.50 8.29 -17.38
C VAL A 31 0.07 7.49 -18.61
N LYS A 32 0.95 6.67 -19.16
CA LYS A 32 0.70 5.83 -20.34
C LYS A 32 1.04 4.37 -20.06
N HIS A 33 0.21 3.46 -20.56
CA HIS A 33 0.50 2.03 -20.52
C HIS A 33 1.71 1.66 -21.40
N VAL A 34 2.48 0.67 -20.93
CA VAL A 34 3.54 0.02 -21.71
C VAL A 34 2.97 -1.24 -22.33
N GLU A 35 2.97 -1.33 -23.65
CA GLU A 35 2.58 -2.54 -24.39
C GLU A 35 3.74 -3.55 -24.41
N GLY A 36 3.42 -4.85 -24.39
CA GLY A 36 4.44 -5.92 -24.45
C GLY A 36 5.19 -6.17 -23.14
N SER A 37 4.74 -5.65 -22.00
CA SER A 37 5.42 -5.83 -20.70
C SER A 37 5.19 -7.20 -20.03
N SER A 38 4.52 -8.14 -20.69
CA SER A 38 4.15 -9.44 -20.12
C SER A 38 5.34 -10.33 -19.78
N ASP A 39 6.50 -10.07 -20.41
CA ASP A 39 7.76 -10.78 -20.13
C ASP A 39 8.44 -10.31 -18.84
N SER A 40 8.03 -9.16 -18.30
CA SER A 40 8.52 -8.65 -17.01
C SER A 40 7.65 -9.20 -15.88
N LYS A 41 7.90 -10.45 -15.48
CA LYS A 41 7.10 -11.15 -14.47
C LYS A 41 7.65 -10.87 -13.08
N ALA A 42 6.76 -10.55 -12.14
CA ALA A 42 7.13 -10.29 -10.74
C ALA A 42 7.85 -11.47 -10.08
N GLN A 43 7.56 -12.68 -10.54
CA GLN A 43 8.14 -13.93 -10.06
C GLN A 43 9.65 -14.02 -10.35
N ASP A 44 10.13 -13.40 -11.43
CA ASP A 44 11.56 -13.34 -11.75
C ASP A 44 12.35 -12.52 -10.72
N PHE A 45 11.64 -11.73 -9.90
CA PHE A 45 12.18 -10.91 -8.83
C PHE A 45 11.79 -11.42 -7.43
N GLY A 46 11.19 -12.62 -7.33
CA GLY A 46 10.83 -13.25 -6.06
C GLY A 46 9.53 -12.76 -5.42
N TYR A 47 8.62 -12.18 -6.20
CA TYR A 47 7.29 -11.73 -5.75
C TYR A 47 6.17 -12.51 -6.46
N ASP A 48 5.08 -12.81 -5.75
CA ASP A 48 3.93 -13.51 -6.35
C ASP A 48 3.21 -12.64 -7.39
N SER A 49 3.27 -11.31 -7.24
CA SER A 49 2.78 -10.32 -8.18
C SER A 49 3.44 -8.95 -7.96
N TRP A 50 3.38 -8.05 -8.94
CA TRP A 50 3.94 -6.70 -8.80
C TRP A 50 3.30 -5.90 -7.65
N ILE A 51 2.07 -6.22 -7.22
CA ILE A 51 1.45 -5.57 -6.06
C ILE A 51 2.09 -6.01 -4.73
N ASP A 52 2.68 -7.20 -4.66
CA ASP A 52 3.34 -7.69 -3.45
C ASP A 52 4.65 -6.96 -3.16
N TYR A 53 5.34 -6.49 -4.21
CA TYR A 53 6.43 -5.53 -4.08
C TYR A 53 5.99 -4.30 -3.28
N TYR A 54 4.88 -3.68 -3.66
CA TYR A 54 4.36 -2.51 -2.95
C TYR A 54 3.94 -2.83 -1.52
N ARG A 55 3.28 -3.96 -1.26
CA ARG A 55 2.87 -4.35 0.11
C ARG A 55 4.06 -4.50 1.08
N LYS A 56 5.22 -4.93 0.58
CA LYS A 56 6.45 -5.04 1.38
C LYS A 56 7.07 -3.68 1.73
N HIS A 57 6.86 -2.68 0.90
CA HIS A 57 7.52 -1.37 1.00
C HIS A 57 6.59 -0.23 1.44
N MET A 58 5.29 -0.37 1.26
CA MET A 58 4.27 0.56 1.68
C MET A 58 3.72 0.11 3.02
N LYS A 59 4.16 0.77 4.08
CA LYS A 59 3.58 0.55 5.40
C LYS A 59 2.19 1.15 5.44
N ILE A 60 1.20 0.30 5.71
CA ILE A 60 -0.17 0.74 5.90
C ILE A 60 -0.29 1.22 7.34
N PRO A 61 -0.72 2.46 7.62
CA PRO A 61 -0.87 2.92 8.99
C PRO A 61 -1.97 2.12 9.69
N CYS A 62 -1.81 1.89 11.00
CA CYS A 62 -2.90 1.39 11.83
C CYS A 62 -4.11 2.33 11.70
N CYS A 63 -5.28 1.75 11.44
CA CYS A 63 -6.49 2.51 11.20
C CYS A 63 -7.07 3.15 12.46
N TYR A 64 -6.60 2.85 13.66
CA TYR A 64 -7.12 3.44 14.89
C TYR A 64 -6.85 4.96 14.91
N LEU A 65 -7.88 5.78 15.19
CA LEU A 65 -7.87 7.23 14.92
C LEU A 65 -6.60 7.96 15.38
N ASP A 66 -6.13 7.69 16.60
CA ASP A 66 -4.98 8.39 17.21
C ASP A 66 -3.70 7.52 17.30
N CYS A 67 -3.64 6.42 16.56
CA CYS A 67 -2.48 5.54 16.54
C CYS A 67 -1.47 6.00 15.50
N HIS A 68 -0.18 6.07 15.84
CA HIS A 68 0.89 6.44 14.91
C HIS A 68 1.72 5.23 14.45
N ASN A 69 1.36 4.02 14.89
CA ASN A 69 2.04 2.79 14.49
C ASN A 69 1.59 2.31 13.11
N ASP A 70 2.45 1.53 12.48
CA ASP A 70 2.13 0.77 11.27
C ASP A 70 1.23 -0.42 11.61
N ALA A 71 0.39 -0.82 10.66
CA ALA A 71 -0.39 -2.03 10.74
C ALA A 71 0.48 -3.24 10.40
N GLU A 72 0.33 -4.30 11.19
CA GLU A 72 0.98 -5.60 10.99
C GLU A 72 -0.05 -6.70 10.72
N PHE A 73 -1.32 -6.45 11.04
CA PHE A 73 -2.40 -7.43 10.95
C PHE A 73 -3.65 -6.86 10.29
N GLY A 74 -4.47 -7.76 9.76
CA GLY A 74 -5.86 -7.48 9.41
C GLY A 74 -6.80 -7.93 10.54
N ALA A 75 -7.52 -7.00 11.16
CA ALA A 75 -8.50 -7.30 12.20
C ALA A 75 -9.91 -7.44 11.63
N HIS A 76 -10.60 -8.48 12.07
CA HIS A 76 -12.00 -8.73 11.73
C HIS A 76 -12.95 -7.82 12.51
N VAL A 77 -13.79 -7.06 11.81
CA VAL A 77 -14.72 -6.10 12.42
C VAL A 77 -16.12 -6.20 11.81
N LYS A 78 -17.12 -5.72 12.55
CA LYS A 78 -18.46 -5.41 12.04
C LYS A 78 -18.61 -3.89 11.95
N ILE A 79 -19.14 -3.39 10.83
CA ILE A 79 -19.32 -1.95 10.61
C ILE A 79 -20.81 -1.62 10.80
N LYS A 80 -21.10 -0.68 11.71
CA LYS A 80 -22.47 -0.22 11.97
C LYS A 80 -23.11 0.28 10.68
N GLY A 81 -24.33 -0.18 10.37
CA GLY A 81 -25.05 0.17 9.15
C GLY A 81 -24.77 -0.74 7.94
N TYR A 82 -23.78 -1.64 8.03
CA TYR A 82 -23.45 -2.60 6.95
C TYR A 82 -23.94 -4.04 7.24
N GLY A 83 -24.86 -4.18 8.22
CA GLY A 83 -25.42 -5.44 8.67
C GLY A 83 -24.43 -6.34 9.41
N GLU A 84 -24.76 -7.62 9.53
CA GLU A 84 -23.96 -8.65 10.23
C GLU A 84 -22.74 -9.16 9.43
N ARG A 85 -22.24 -8.36 8.49
CA ARG A 85 -21.12 -8.73 7.59
C ARG A 85 -19.78 -8.45 8.26
N TRP A 86 -18.84 -9.35 8.04
CA TRP A 86 -17.45 -9.21 8.50
C TRP A 86 -16.59 -8.47 7.47
N TRP A 87 -15.74 -7.59 7.98
CA TRP A 87 -14.76 -6.80 7.24
C TRP A 87 -13.40 -6.96 7.89
N ILE A 88 -12.34 -6.61 7.17
CA ILE A 88 -10.96 -6.66 7.63
C ILE A 88 -10.37 -5.24 7.51
N VAL A 89 -9.78 -4.73 8.59
CA VAL A 89 -9.12 -3.41 8.64
C VAL A 89 -7.67 -3.54 9.11
N PRO A 90 -6.77 -2.64 8.69
CA PRO A 90 -5.35 -2.70 9.06
C PRO A 90 -5.12 -2.20 10.50
N VAL A 91 -4.53 -3.03 11.37
CA VAL A 91 -4.22 -2.67 12.77
C VAL A 91 -2.81 -3.08 13.19
N CYS A 92 -2.24 -2.35 14.15
CA CYS A 92 -1.00 -2.73 14.82
C CYS A 92 -1.27 -3.77 15.94
N PRO A 93 -0.25 -4.48 16.46
CA PRO A 93 -0.42 -5.48 17.52
C PRO A 93 -1.22 -4.97 18.73
N ARG A 94 -0.95 -3.73 19.17
CA ARG A 94 -1.65 -3.09 20.31
C ARG A 94 -3.16 -2.88 20.10
N HIS A 95 -3.58 -2.63 18.87
CA HIS A 95 -4.98 -2.35 18.52
C HIS A 95 -5.66 -3.56 17.86
N ASN A 96 -5.09 -4.75 18.04
CA ASN A 96 -5.74 -6.02 17.78
C ASN A 96 -5.97 -6.83 19.09
N PRO A 97 -6.51 -6.23 20.18
CA PRO A 97 -6.79 -7.00 21.38
C PRO A 97 -7.92 -8.01 21.12
N PRO A 98 -7.98 -9.14 21.84
CA PRO A 98 -9.08 -10.10 21.73
C PRO A 98 -10.32 -9.61 22.50
N THR A 99 -10.75 -8.37 22.25
CA THR A 99 -11.92 -7.73 22.87
C THR A 99 -12.97 -7.37 21.81
N ASN A 100 -14.22 -7.26 22.24
CA ASN A 100 -15.34 -6.82 21.39
C ASN A 100 -15.58 -5.30 21.50
N GLU A 101 -14.55 -4.54 21.86
CA GLU A 101 -14.68 -3.11 22.07
C GLU A 101 -14.81 -2.36 20.74
N SER A 102 -15.69 -1.36 20.72
CA SER A 102 -15.83 -0.48 19.56
C SER A 102 -14.74 0.59 19.57
N PHE A 103 -14.27 0.98 18.38
CA PHE A 103 -13.27 2.03 18.23
C PHE A 103 -13.55 2.91 17.00
N LYS A 104 -12.89 4.07 16.95
CA LYS A 104 -12.94 4.99 15.82
C LYS A 104 -11.76 4.76 14.88
N VAL A 105 -12.01 4.85 13.58
CA VAL A 105 -10.98 4.72 12.55
C VAL A 105 -10.56 6.07 11.98
N LYS A 106 -9.33 6.15 11.47
CA LYS A 106 -8.81 7.29 10.71
C LYS A 106 -9.58 7.51 9.41
N ALA A 107 -9.60 8.75 8.94
CA ALA A 107 -10.05 9.08 7.59
C ALA A 107 -9.26 8.27 6.54
N ASN A 108 -9.91 7.97 5.42
CA ASN A 108 -9.33 7.21 4.30
C ASN A 108 -8.90 5.77 4.64
N THR A 109 -9.31 5.22 5.78
CA THR A 109 -9.12 3.79 6.08
C THR A 109 -9.84 2.94 5.06
N ILE A 110 -9.11 2.02 4.42
CA ILE A 110 -9.69 1.03 3.51
C ILE A 110 -10.03 -0.23 4.30
N ALA A 111 -11.33 -0.56 4.39
CA ALA A 111 -11.81 -1.84 4.92
C ALA A 111 -12.11 -2.81 3.78
N VAL A 112 -11.59 -4.03 3.84
CA VAL A 112 -11.84 -5.06 2.82
C VAL A 112 -12.87 -6.06 3.31
N ARG A 113 -13.79 -6.49 2.44
CA ARG A 113 -14.83 -7.46 2.83
C ARG A 113 -14.20 -8.82 3.10
N HIS A 114 -14.61 -9.48 4.19
CA HIS A 114 -14.16 -10.86 4.45
C HIS A 114 -14.57 -11.77 3.28
N PRO A 115 -13.64 -12.52 2.67
CA PRO A 115 -13.97 -13.44 1.58
C PRO A 115 -14.95 -14.51 2.07
N LYS A 116 -15.93 -14.88 1.24
CA LYS A 116 -16.76 -16.05 1.54
C LYS A 116 -15.89 -17.30 1.36
N LYS A 117 -16.00 -18.25 2.29
CA LYS A 117 -15.42 -19.58 2.09
C LYS A 117 -16.05 -20.17 0.82
N GLN A 118 -15.23 -20.56 -0.15
CA GLN A 118 -15.74 -21.35 -1.28
C GLN A 118 -15.99 -22.75 -0.72
N ASN A 119 -17.22 -23.22 -0.87
CA ASN A 119 -17.59 -24.61 -0.57
C ASN A 119 -17.14 -25.52 -1.69
#